data_AF-A0A941R442-F1
#
_entry.id   AF-A0A941R442-F1
#
_cell.length_a   1.000
_cell.length_b   1.000
_cell.length_c   1.000
_cell.angle_alpha   90.00
_cell.angle_beta   90.00
_cell.angle_gamma   90.00
#
_symmetry.space_group_name_H-M   'P 1'
#
loop_
_entity.id
_entity.type
_entity.pdbx_description
1 polymer ?
#
loop_
_entity_poly.entity_id
_entity_poly.type
_entity_poly.pdbx_seq_one_letter_code
_entity_poly.pdbx_strand_id
1 'polypeptide(L)'
;MNAKVLGSVAVAALITVGGCGLSKPMTYPGTASTPDLHEAGVIVLGEVEGCRGAYCPSRDGEGGQELPLALASAPPASSYHTVLRKRAAVQFHISEQEVRLGDVTVRYYQELDGTITGWQATAPAGKLAAP
;
A
#
# COMPACT_ATOMS: atom_id res chain seq x y z
N MET A 1 27.88 50.28 -27.71
CA MET A 1 26.61 50.58 -28.42
C MET A 1 26.58 49.68 -29.65
N ASN A 2 25.74 48.67 -29.86
CA ASN A 2 24.47 48.26 -29.27
C ASN A 2 24.36 46.73 -29.37
N ALA A 3 23.99 46.06 -28.28
CA ALA A 3 23.59 44.67 -28.31
C ALA A 3 22.17 44.57 -28.86
N LYS A 4 21.95 43.80 -29.93
CA LYS A 4 20.62 43.38 -30.37
C LYS A 4 20.41 41.94 -29.95
N VAL A 5 19.69 41.79 -28.84
CA VAL A 5 19.07 40.55 -28.38
C VAL A 5 17.89 40.26 -29.31
N LEU A 6 17.98 39.13 -30.01
CA LEU A 6 16.95 38.48 -30.83
C LEU A 6 17.28 36.99 -30.68
N GLY A 7 16.42 36.10 -30.23
CA GLY A 7 15.03 36.16 -29.86
C GLY A 7 14.72 34.80 -29.26
N SER A 8 13.86 34.81 -28.25
CA SER A 8 13.40 33.68 -27.47
C SER A 8 12.85 32.56 -28.35
N VAL A 9 13.53 31.40 -28.37
CA VAL A 9 12.86 30.13 -28.63
C VAL A 9 13.12 29.26 -27.41
N ALA A 10 12.31 29.53 -26.38
CA ALA A 10 12.14 28.62 -25.28
C ALA A 10 11.64 27.30 -25.86
N VAL A 11 12.53 26.31 -25.95
CA VAL A 11 12.15 24.92 -26.12
C VAL A 11 11.42 24.56 -24.84
N ALA A 12 10.11 24.73 -24.85
CA ALA A 12 9.23 24.21 -23.84
C ALA A 12 9.37 22.68 -23.90
N ALA A 13 10.23 22.15 -23.04
CA ALA A 13 10.19 20.75 -22.66
C ALA A 13 8.79 20.50 -22.09
N LEU A 14 7.90 19.96 -22.93
CA LEU A 14 6.70 19.27 -22.49
C LEU A 14 7.17 18.04 -21.72
N ILE A 15 7.56 18.26 -20.47
CA ILE A 15 7.57 17.22 -19.46
C ILE A 15 6.09 16.89 -19.30
N THR A 16 5.61 15.91 -20.07
CA THR A 16 4.43 15.14 -19.69
C THR A 16 4.81 14.47 -18.38
N VAL A 17 4.59 15.19 -17.28
CA VAL A 17 4.48 14.60 -15.96
C VAL A 17 3.25 13.71 -16.09
N GLY A 18 3.46 12.47 -16.54
CA GLY A 18 2.54 11.37 -16.32
C GLY A 18 2.45 11.26 -14.81
N GLY A 19 1.53 12.02 -14.24
CA GLY A 19 1.33 12.09 -12.81
C GLY A 19 0.81 10.74 -12.39
N CYS A 20 1.67 9.89 -11.84
CA CYS A 20 1.23 8.78 -11.03
C CYS A 20 0.39 9.38 -9.89
N GLY A 21 -0.92 9.19 -9.98
CA GLY A 21 -1.86 9.68 -8.99
C GLY A 21 -1.86 8.73 -7.81
N LEU A 22 -1.50 9.22 -6.62
CA LEU A 22 -1.91 8.52 -5.40
C LEU A 22 -3.42 8.67 -5.27
N SER A 23 -4.13 7.55 -5.18
CA SER A 23 -5.55 7.57 -4.87
C SER A 23 -5.81 8.01 -3.42
N LYS A 24 -7.06 8.43 -3.15
CA LYS A 24 -7.54 8.62 -1.78
C LYS A 24 -7.46 7.28 -1.02
N PRO A 25 -7.09 7.29 0.27
CA PRO A 25 -7.07 6.08 1.06
C PRO A 25 -8.48 5.45 1.09
N MET A 26 -8.55 4.15 0.87
CA MET A 26 -9.77 3.34 1.02
C MET A 26 -9.63 2.48 2.27
N THR A 27 -10.66 2.48 3.12
CA THR A 27 -10.68 1.65 4.33
C THR A 27 -11.53 0.41 4.08
N TYR A 28 -10.94 -0.76 4.32
CA TYR A 28 -11.61 -2.04 4.31
C TYR A 28 -11.69 -2.54 5.75
N PRO A 29 -12.85 -3.07 6.19
CA PRO A 29 -12.95 -3.65 7.51
C PRO A 29 -11.89 -4.75 7.64
N GLY A 30 -11.22 -4.78 8.79
CA GLY A 30 -10.09 -5.68 9.05
C GLY A 30 -10.40 -7.15 8.88
N THR A 31 -11.68 -7.50 8.81
CA THR A 31 -12.16 -8.84 8.52
C THR A 31 -13.62 -8.83 8.03
N ALA A 32 -14.01 -9.81 7.22
CA ALA A 32 -15.42 -10.13 6.97
C ALA A 32 -16.05 -10.98 8.10
N SER A 33 -15.28 -11.45 9.10
CA SER A 33 -15.73 -12.36 10.17
C SER A 33 -14.63 -12.83 11.16
N THR A 34 -13.69 -11.98 11.58
CA THR A 34 -12.70 -12.30 12.64
C THR A 34 -12.63 -11.16 13.69
N PRO A 35 -12.17 -11.46 14.91
CA PRO A 35 -12.18 -10.54 16.03
C PRO A 35 -11.69 -9.14 15.70
N ASP A 36 -12.50 -8.14 16.02
CA ASP A 36 -12.07 -6.74 16.07
C ASP A 36 -10.90 -6.64 17.07
N LEU A 37 -9.91 -5.75 16.83
CA LEU A 37 -8.87 -5.45 17.82
C LEU A 37 -9.46 -4.97 19.15
N HIS A 38 -10.71 -4.52 19.14
CA HIS A 38 -11.47 -4.14 20.30
C HIS A 38 -12.11 -5.33 21.06
N GLU A 39 -11.98 -6.56 20.57
CA GLU A 39 -12.47 -7.74 21.29
C GLU A 39 -11.62 -8.07 22.52
N ALA A 40 -12.30 -8.52 23.58
CA ALA A 40 -11.66 -8.93 24.81
C ALA A 40 -10.69 -10.10 24.54
N GLY A 41 -9.45 -9.97 25.01
CA GLY A 41 -8.42 -10.98 24.84
C GLY A 41 -7.53 -10.79 23.60
N VAL A 42 -7.65 -9.68 22.87
CA VAL A 42 -6.67 -9.31 21.84
C VAL A 42 -5.60 -8.38 22.45
N ILE A 43 -4.33 -8.74 22.30
CA ILE A 43 -3.17 -7.91 22.63
C ILE A 43 -2.75 -7.16 21.37
N VAL A 44 -2.86 -5.84 21.38
CA VAL A 44 -2.38 -4.97 20.28
C VAL A 44 -0.86 -4.98 20.26
N LEU A 45 -0.28 -5.26 19.09
CA LEU A 45 1.16 -5.37 18.89
C LEU A 45 1.76 -4.12 18.22
N GLY A 46 1.01 -3.49 17.32
CA GLY A 46 1.42 -2.27 16.62
C GLY A 46 0.87 -2.20 15.21
N GLU A 47 1.27 -1.20 14.45
CA GLU A 47 0.92 -1.09 13.03
C GLU A 47 1.83 -1.97 12.17
N VAL A 48 1.22 -2.54 11.12
CA VAL A 48 1.90 -3.28 10.07
C VAL A 48 1.62 -2.62 8.72
N GLU A 49 2.65 -2.56 7.89
CA GLU A 49 2.57 -2.09 6.51
C GLU A 49 2.86 -3.23 5.55
N GLY A 50 2.10 -3.27 4.46
CA GLY A 50 2.31 -4.19 3.35
C GLY A 50 2.09 -3.47 2.03
N CYS A 51 2.78 -3.88 0.98
CA CYS A 51 2.61 -3.26 -0.32
C CYS A 51 2.84 -4.29 -1.44
N ARG A 52 2.33 -4.00 -2.65
CA ARG A 52 2.67 -4.76 -3.86
C ARG A 52 2.72 -3.88 -5.11
N GLY A 53 3.60 -4.21 -6.05
CA GLY A 53 3.71 -3.58 -7.37
C GLY A 53 4.73 -2.44 -7.41
N ALA A 54 4.47 -1.46 -8.27
CA ALA A 54 5.32 -0.27 -8.38
C ALA A 54 5.42 0.44 -7.02
N TYR A 55 6.58 1.04 -6.77
CA TYR A 55 6.88 1.83 -5.56
C TYR A 55 6.96 1.04 -4.24
N CYS A 56 6.97 -0.30 -4.29
CA CYS A 56 7.31 -1.14 -3.15
C CYS A 56 8.82 -1.30 -2.97
N PRO A 57 9.39 -0.91 -1.80
CA PRO A 57 10.77 -1.22 -1.50
C PRO A 57 10.93 -2.73 -1.29
N SER A 58 11.79 -3.36 -2.08
CA SER A 58 12.05 -4.82 -2.07
C SER A 58 12.72 -5.34 -0.79
N ARG A 59 12.84 -4.52 0.27
CA ARG A 59 13.75 -4.78 1.38
C ARG A 59 13.23 -5.80 2.39
N ASP A 60 11.93 -6.03 2.43
CA ASP A 60 11.34 -6.73 3.57
C ASP A 60 10.71 -8.10 3.20
N GLY A 61 11.07 -8.71 2.07
CA GLY A 61 10.91 -10.16 1.88
C GLY A 61 9.57 -10.70 1.36
N GLU A 62 8.46 -9.95 1.40
CA GLU A 62 7.23 -10.36 0.70
C GLU A 62 6.44 -9.16 0.15
N GLY A 63 6.42 -9.03 -1.17
CA GLY A 63 6.12 -7.78 -1.87
C GLY A 63 7.39 -7.33 -2.60
N GLY A 64 7.93 -8.22 -3.44
CA GLY A 64 9.05 -7.87 -4.30
C GLY A 64 8.67 -6.72 -5.22
N GLN A 65 9.65 -6.15 -5.91
CA GLN A 65 9.40 -5.46 -7.18
C GLN A 65 8.84 -6.49 -8.18
N GLU A 66 7.61 -6.93 -7.97
CA GLU A 66 6.82 -7.44 -9.07
C GLU A 66 6.55 -6.23 -9.96
N LEU A 67 6.72 -6.43 -11.26
CA LEU A 67 6.36 -5.48 -12.30
C LEU A 67 5.05 -4.74 -11.93
N PRO A 68 4.86 -3.48 -12.34
CA PRO A 68 3.65 -2.72 -12.03
C PRO A 68 2.41 -3.58 -12.26
N LEU A 69 1.52 -3.62 -11.25
CA LEU A 69 0.45 -4.61 -11.16
C LEU A 69 -0.56 -4.57 -12.32
N ALA A 70 -0.53 -3.51 -13.16
CA ALA A 70 -1.33 -3.35 -14.38
C ALA A 70 -2.79 -3.81 -14.22
N LEU A 71 -3.41 -3.51 -13.08
CA LEU A 71 -4.77 -3.96 -12.76
C LEU A 71 -5.77 -2.92 -13.22
N ALA A 72 -6.81 -3.37 -13.92
CA ALA A 72 -7.93 -2.54 -14.31
C ALA A 72 -8.87 -2.17 -13.14
N SER A 73 -8.76 -2.84 -11.99
CA SER A 73 -9.60 -2.61 -10.82
C SER A 73 -8.88 -2.93 -9.52
N ALA A 74 -9.38 -2.39 -8.40
CA ALA A 74 -8.84 -2.67 -7.08
C ALA A 74 -8.88 -4.19 -6.77
N PRO A 75 -7.78 -4.77 -6.27
CA PRO A 75 -7.78 -6.13 -5.74
C PRO A 75 -8.87 -6.36 -4.68
N PRO A 76 -9.30 -7.62 -4.47
CA PRO A 76 -10.20 -7.93 -3.38
C PRO A 76 -9.51 -7.67 -2.04
N ALA A 77 -10.28 -7.24 -1.03
CA ALA A 77 -9.77 -6.91 0.30
C ALA A 77 -8.89 -8.02 0.90
N SER A 78 -9.23 -9.29 0.65
CA SER A 78 -8.46 -10.47 1.09
C SER A 78 -6.99 -10.46 0.65
N SER A 79 -6.66 -9.80 -0.45
CA SER A 79 -5.28 -9.64 -0.93
C SER A 79 -4.45 -8.80 0.05
N TYR A 80 -5.02 -7.69 0.55
CA TYR A 80 -4.35 -6.82 1.52
C TYR A 80 -4.19 -7.54 2.85
N HIS A 81 -5.26 -8.20 3.32
CA HIS A 81 -5.23 -8.96 4.57
C HIS A 81 -4.17 -10.06 4.56
N THR A 82 -4.06 -10.79 3.44
CA THR A 82 -3.03 -11.83 3.30
C THR A 82 -1.64 -11.22 3.45
N VAL A 83 -1.33 -10.16 2.70
CA VAL A 83 0.00 -9.52 2.76
C VAL A 83 0.26 -8.97 4.17
N LEU A 84 -0.69 -8.27 4.78
CA LEU A 84 -0.54 -7.70 6.12
C LEU A 84 -0.38 -8.77 7.21
N ARG A 85 -1.08 -9.91 7.12
CA ARG A 85 -0.91 -11.01 8.09
C ARG A 85 0.47 -11.62 8.03
N LYS A 86 0.98 -11.90 6.82
CA LYS A 86 2.34 -12.41 6.64
C LYS A 86 3.38 -11.43 7.17
N ARG A 87 3.20 -10.15 6.84
CA ARG A 87 4.04 -9.06 7.33
C ARG A 87 4.05 -8.96 8.86
N ALA A 88 2.87 -9.03 9.49
CA ALA A 88 2.73 -8.97 10.94
C ALA A 88 3.34 -10.20 11.61
N ALA A 89 3.16 -11.39 11.05
CA ALA A 89 3.76 -12.63 11.55
C ALA A 89 5.30 -12.53 11.60
N VAL A 90 5.90 -12.02 10.52
CA VAL A 90 7.36 -11.79 10.46
C VAL A 90 7.79 -10.68 11.42
N GLN A 91 7.11 -9.52 11.39
CA GLN A 91 7.47 -8.35 12.20
C GLN A 91 7.37 -8.62 13.70
N PHE A 92 6.33 -9.32 14.14
CA PHE A 92 6.04 -9.58 15.55
C PHE A 92 6.43 -10.98 16.02
N HIS A 93 7.03 -11.80 15.16
CA HIS A 93 7.49 -13.17 15.47
C HIS A 93 6.36 -14.06 16.02
N ILE A 94 5.20 -14.04 15.38
CA ILE A 94 4.01 -14.86 15.72
C ILE A 94 3.53 -15.66 14.52
N SER A 95 2.68 -16.67 14.74
CA SER A 95 2.07 -17.40 13.63
C SER A 95 1.09 -16.50 12.88
N GLU A 96 1.03 -16.61 11.54
CA GLU A 96 0.03 -15.91 10.71
C GLU A 96 -1.42 -16.18 11.18
N GLN A 97 -1.67 -17.36 11.77
CA GLN A 97 -2.99 -17.77 12.29
C GLN A 97 -3.37 -17.03 13.57
N GLU A 98 -2.38 -16.57 14.34
CA GLU A 98 -2.57 -15.82 15.58
C GLU A 98 -2.79 -14.32 15.33
N VAL A 99 -2.39 -13.84 14.15
CA VAL A 99 -2.56 -12.44 13.76
C VAL A 99 -4.04 -12.07 13.69
N ARG A 100 -4.39 -10.97 14.35
CA ARG A 100 -5.66 -10.25 14.20
C ARG A 100 -5.34 -8.88 13.60
N LEU A 101 -6.10 -8.49 12.58
CA LEU A 101 -5.96 -7.21 11.92
C LEU A 101 -7.19 -6.36 12.23
N GLY A 102 -6.96 -5.09 12.54
CA GLY A 102 -8.03 -4.09 12.48
C GLY A 102 -8.23 -3.58 11.07
N ASP A 103 -8.93 -2.45 10.96
CA ASP A 103 -9.26 -1.84 9.68
C ASP A 103 -8.03 -1.59 8.81
N VAL A 104 -8.13 -2.05 7.57
CA VAL A 104 -7.08 -1.97 6.58
C VAL A 104 -7.27 -0.71 5.75
N THR A 105 -6.32 0.21 5.83
CA THR A 105 -6.28 1.39 4.97
C THR A 105 -5.38 1.14 3.78
N VAL A 106 -5.88 1.34 2.56
CA VAL A 106 -5.17 1.07 1.31
C VAL A 106 -5.06 2.32 0.47
N ARG A 107 -3.88 2.56 -0.09
CA ARG A 107 -3.60 3.57 -1.12
C ARG A 107 -3.17 2.86 -2.40
N TYR A 108 -3.63 3.37 -3.54
CA TYR A 108 -3.28 2.86 -4.85
C TYR A 108 -2.38 3.84 -5.57
N TYR A 109 -1.37 3.30 -6.24
CA TYR A 109 -0.60 4.00 -7.25
C TYR A 109 -1.28 3.73 -8.59
N GLN A 110 -1.75 4.78 -9.26
CA GLN A 110 -2.52 4.69 -10.50
C GLN A 110 -1.90 5.54 -11.61
N GLU A 111 -1.99 5.04 -12.84
CA GLU A 111 -1.79 5.82 -14.06
C GLU A 111 -2.99 6.74 -14.33
N LEU A 112 -2.83 7.68 -15.26
CA LEU A 112 -3.88 8.64 -15.63
C LEU A 112 -5.15 7.97 -16.19
N ASP A 113 -5.02 6.78 -16.77
CA ASP A 113 -6.14 5.99 -17.29
C ASP A 113 -6.88 5.18 -16.20
N GLY A 114 -6.43 5.27 -14.94
CA GLY A 114 -6.99 4.55 -13.79
C GLY A 114 -6.37 3.17 -13.55
N THR A 115 -5.42 2.74 -14.37
CA THR A 115 -4.69 1.48 -14.19
C THR A 115 -3.92 1.49 -12.88
N ILE A 116 -4.17 0.52 -12.01
CA ILE A 116 -3.45 0.37 -10.74
C ILE A 116 -2.10 -0.30 -11.01
N THR A 117 -1.02 0.43 -10.78
CA THR A 117 0.36 -0.03 -10.94
C THR A 117 0.97 -0.52 -9.63
N GLY A 118 0.38 -0.16 -8.49
CA GLY A 118 0.78 -0.65 -7.18
C GLY A 118 -0.23 -0.30 -6.11
N TRP A 119 -0.04 -0.84 -4.92
CA TRP A 119 -0.78 -0.43 -3.74
C TRP A 119 0.05 -0.60 -2.47
N GLN A 120 -0.32 0.17 -1.46
CA GLN A 120 0.22 0.13 -0.10
C GLN A 120 -0.94 0.04 0.87
N ALA A 121 -0.84 -0.85 1.84
CA ALA A 121 -1.85 -1.09 2.85
C ALA A 121 -1.23 -0.98 4.24
N THR A 122 -1.98 -0.42 5.18
CA THR A 122 -1.61 -0.37 6.60
C THR A 122 -2.78 -0.86 7.43
N ALA A 123 -2.46 -1.54 8.54
CA ALA A 123 -3.46 -1.90 9.54
C ALA A 123 -2.81 -2.02 10.91
N PRO A 124 -3.54 -1.74 11.99
CA PRO A 124 -3.14 -2.19 13.30
C PRO A 124 -3.24 -3.72 13.37
N ALA A 125 -2.24 -4.34 14.01
CA ALA A 125 -2.14 -5.78 14.22
C ALA A 125 -2.12 -6.11 15.72
N GLY A 126 -2.70 -7.26 16.04
CA GLY A 126 -2.73 -7.83 17.37
C GLY A 126 -2.62 -9.35 17.33
N LYS A 127 -2.64 -9.96 18.50
CA LYS A 127 -2.74 -11.41 18.67
C LYS A 127 -3.72 -11.76 19.76
N LEU A 128 -4.26 -12.98 19.75
CA LEU A 128 -4.97 -13.49 20.91
C LEU A 128 -4.00 -13.64 22.09
N ALA A 129 -4.44 -13.21 23.27
CA ALA A 129 -3.80 -13.57 24.52
C ALA A 129 -3.86 -15.10 24.65
N ALA A 130 -2.72 -15.72 24.92
CA ALA A 130 -2.70 -17.14 25.24
C ALA A 130 -3.60 -17.38 26.47
N PRO A 131 -4.35 -18.49 26.52
CA PRO A 131 -5.15 -18.85 27.68
C PRO A 131 -4.29 -19.04 28.95
#